data_AF-E0NLA7-F1
#
_entry.id   AF-E0NLA7-F1
#
_cell.length_a   1.000
_cell.length_b   1.000
_cell.length_c   1.000
_cell.angle_alpha   90.00
_cell.angle_beta   90.00
_cell.angle_gamma   90.00
#
_symmetry.space_group_name_H-M   'P 1'
#
loop_
_entity.id
_entity.type
_entity.pdbx_description
1 polymer ?
#
loop_
_entity_poly.entity_id
_entity_poly.type
_entity_poly.pdbx_seq_one_letter_code
_entity_poly.pdbx_strand_id
1 'polypeptide(L)'
;MERGIHRKYLYGYKDHTVRPEGLITRAEAAALIARLAELDMSNNMKPNFKDTKSAWYNTAINAVVAKNLMFADKDGDFRPNEPITRGEFARALFFIDKKNNAVAPFADVKGHVYEEAINQAYGNDRIKGYPDGTFKPDATITRAEAATILNNYADLNVTLNGMVEVHKDVVKFTDINESHWAYYEIMEAANTHEYQREKGTIPETWLEIKDK
;
A
#
# COMPACT_ATOMS: atom_id res chain seq x y z
N MET A 1 3.95 1.54 27.51
CA MET A 1 3.01 1.25 26.42
C MET A 1 2.71 2.55 25.71
N GLU A 2 2.70 2.54 24.38
CA GLU A 2 2.17 3.63 23.57
C GLU A 2 0.80 3.24 23.02
N ARG A 3 -0.02 4.25 22.74
CA ARG A 3 -1.36 4.12 22.16
C ARG A 3 -1.51 5.11 21.03
N GLY A 4 -2.30 4.74 20.04
CA GLY A 4 -2.57 5.60 18.90
C GLY A 4 -3.79 5.14 18.12
N ILE A 5 -4.03 5.81 17.01
CA ILE A 5 -5.08 5.46 16.06
C ILE A 5 -4.41 5.23 14.72
N HIS A 6 -4.64 4.05 14.14
CA HIS A 6 -4.37 3.80 12.74
C HIS A 6 -5.65 4.06 11.94
N ARG A 7 -5.50 4.75 10.80
CA ARG A 7 -6.61 5.03 9.89
C ARG A 7 -6.55 4.07 8.73
N LYS A 8 -7.69 3.47 8.38
CA LYS A 8 -7.78 2.66 7.17
C LYS A 8 -7.38 3.48 5.94
N TYR A 9 -6.67 2.82 5.03
CA TYR A 9 -6.30 3.38 3.74
C TYR A 9 -6.86 2.53 2.58
N LEU A 10 -7.25 1.30 2.87
CA LEU A 10 -7.87 0.36 1.94
C LEU A 10 -9.38 0.24 2.20
N TYR A 11 -10.14 0.18 1.11
CA TYR A 11 -11.58 -0.03 1.14
C TYR A 11 -11.91 -1.24 0.25
N GLY A 12 -12.89 -2.05 0.65
CA GLY A 12 -13.43 -3.10 -0.21
C GLY A 12 -14.32 -2.55 -1.32
N TYR A 13 -14.84 -3.46 -2.14
CA TYR A 13 -15.77 -3.16 -3.21
C TYR A 13 -17.23 -3.24 -2.73
N LYS A 14 -18.16 -2.73 -3.54
CA LYS A 14 -19.59 -2.71 -3.22
C LYS A 14 -20.21 -4.10 -3.04
N ASP A 15 -19.58 -5.12 -3.61
CA ASP A 15 -19.98 -6.53 -3.53
C ASP A 15 -19.44 -7.24 -2.27
N HIS A 16 -18.91 -6.48 -1.30
CA HIS A 16 -18.29 -6.98 -0.07
C HIS A 16 -17.02 -7.82 -0.31
N THR A 17 -16.38 -7.70 -1.47
CA THR A 17 -15.07 -8.31 -1.74
C THR A 17 -13.93 -7.35 -1.44
N VAL A 18 -12.73 -7.89 -1.27
CA VAL A 18 -11.48 -7.12 -1.22
C VAL A 18 -10.52 -7.48 -2.35
N ARG A 19 -10.67 -8.64 -2.98
CA ARG A 19 -9.91 -9.13 -4.13
C ARG A 19 -8.40 -9.16 -3.84
N PRO A 20 -7.95 -9.92 -2.83
CA PRO A 20 -6.55 -9.90 -2.37
C PRO A 20 -5.57 -10.28 -3.49
N GLU A 21 -5.94 -11.27 -4.30
CA GLU A 21 -5.13 -11.74 -5.44
C GLU A 21 -5.40 -10.97 -6.74
N GLY A 22 -6.31 -9.99 -6.71
CA GLY A 22 -6.57 -9.11 -7.85
C GLY A 22 -5.41 -8.14 -8.06
N LEU A 23 -5.04 -7.91 -9.33
CA LEU A 23 -4.06 -6.89 -9.68
C LEU A 23 -4.59 -5.50 -9.32
N ILE A 24 -3.74 -4.69 -8.68
CA ILE A 24 -4.12 -3.31 -8.34
C ILE A 24 -3.81 -2.37 -9.50
N THR A 25 -4.79 -1.54 -9.86
CA THR A 25 -4.61 -0.52 -10.89
C THR A 25 -3.76 0.64 -10.37
N ARG A 26 -3.17 1.43 -11.27
CA ARG A 26 -2.41 2.64 -10.92
C ARG A 26 -3.26 3.67 -10.16
N ALA A 27 -4.54 3.83 -10.50
CA ALA A 27 -5.45 4.71 -9.76
C ALA A 27 -5.74 4.20 -8.34
N GLU A 28 -5.90 2.89 -8.16
CA GLU A 28 -6.06 2.30 -6.83
C GLU A 28 -4.79 2.43 -6.00
N ALA A 29 -3.61 2.17 -6.58
CA ALA A 29 -2.32 2.39 -5.93
C ALA A 29 -2.16 3.85 -5.47
N ALA A 30 -2.50 4.83 -6.33
CA ALA A 30 -2.50 6.24 -5.97
C ALA A 30 -3.40 6.54 -4.76
N ALA A 31 -4.60 5.94 -4.71
CA ALA A 31 -5.53 6.14 -3.61
C ALA A 31 -5.05 5.51 -2.30
N LEU A 32 -4.45 4.31 -2.34
CA LEU A 32 -3.88 3.68 -1.15
C LEU A 32 -2.71 4.51 -0.59
N ILE A 33 -1.77 4.89 -1.45
CA ILE A 33 -0.59 5.69 -1.07
C ILE A 33 -1.01 7.06 -0.53
N ALA A 34 -1.92 7.75 -1.21
CA ALA A 34 -2.36 9.08 -0.78
C ALA A 34 -3.05 9.06 0.58
N ARG A 35 -3.85 8.03 0.89
CA ARG A 35 -4.50 7.89 2.20
C ARG A 35 -3.52 7.52 3.29
N LEU A 36 -2.67 6.52 3.06
CA LEU A 36 -1.69 6.08 4.05
C LEU A 36 -0.71 7.19 4.41
N ALA A 37 -0.21 7.92 3.41
CA ALA A 37 0.72 9.02 3.61
C ALA A 37 0.03 10.34 4.02
N GLU A 38 -1.29 10.32 4.29
CA GLU A 38 -2.10 11.47 4.69
C GLU A 38 -1.89 12.71 3.78
N LEU A 39 -1.83 12.47 2.46
CA LEU A 39 -1.62 13.54 1.49
C LEU A 39 -2.86 14.45 1.40
N ASP A 40 -2.63 15.72 1.04
CA ASP A 40 -3.71 16.64 0.72
C ASP A 40 -4.45 16.17 -0.55
N MET A 41 -5.67 15.67 -0.35
CA MET A 41 -6.58 15.19 -1.38
C MET A 41 -7.74 16.17 -1.65
N SER A 42 -7.58 17.46 -1.31
CA SER A 42 -8.62 18.49 -1.52
C SER A 42 -8.87 18.82 -3.00
N ASN A 43 -7.87 18.65 -3.86
CA ASN A 43 -8.01 18.93 -5.29
C ASN A 43 -8.81 17.85 -6.03
N ASN A 44 -10.11 18.11 -6.25
CA ASN A 44 -11.02 17.21 -6.95
C ASN A 44 -11.11 17.42 -8.47
N MET A 45 -10.28 18.29 -9.05
CA MET A 45 -10.29 18.56 -10.49
C MET A 45 -9.92 17.30 -11.28
N LYS A 46 -10.43 17.19 -12.51
CA LYS A 46 -10.00 16.16 -13.46
C LYS A 46 -8.46 16.21 -13.59
N PRO A 47 -7.74 15.09 -13.40
CA PRO A 47 -6.30 15.04 -13.61
C PRO A 47 -5.92 15.52 -15.02
N ASN A 48 -4.79 16.20 -15.14
CA ASN A 48 -4.34 16.79 -16.40
C ASN A 48 -3.52 15.81 -17.24
N PHE A 49 -4.10 14.63 -17.52
CA PHE A 49 -3.52 13.62 -18.39
C PHE A 49 -4.47 13.28 -19.53
N LYS A 50 -3.90 12.91 -20.68
CA LYS A 50 -4.64 12.69 -21.93
C LYS A 50 -5.69 11.59 -21.82
N ASP A 51 -5.36 10.49 -21.14
CA ASP A 51 -6.20 9.30 -20.97
C ASP A 51 -7.10 9.32 -19.73
N THR A 52 -7.00 10.33 -18.88
CA THR A 52 -7.84 10.44 -17.69
C THR A 52 -9.18 11.10 -18.00
N LYS A 53 -10.23 10.58 -17.37
CA LYS A 53 -11.56 11.22 -17.29
C LYS A 53 -11.78 11.72 -15.86
N SER A 54 -12.77 12.59 -15.65
CA SER A 54 -13.18 12.94 -14.29
C SER A 54 -13.86 11.74 -13.65
N ALA A 55 -13.30 11.20 -12.57
CA ALA A 55 -13.74 9.98 -11.92
C ALA A 55 -13.37 9.95 -10.43
N TRP A 56 -13.63 8.82 -9.77
CA TRP A 56 -13.37 8.61 -8.33
C TRP A 56 -11.90 8.82 -7.93
N TYR A 57 -10.96 8.67 -8.87
CA TYR A 57 -9.53 8.75 -8.64
C TYR A 57 -8.96 10.17 -8.73
N ASN A 58 -9.77 11.20 -9.04
CA ASN A 58 -9.30 12.56 -9.29
C ASN A 58 -8.38 13.07 -8.17
N THR A 59 -8.88 13.03 -6.94
CA THR A 59 -8.17 13.55 -5.76
C THR A 59 -6.88 12.79 -5.48
N ALA A 60 -6.93 11.47 -5.57
CA ALA A 60 -5.78 10.59 -5.34
C ALA A 60 -4.67 10.83 -6.36
N ILE A 61 -5.00 10.82 -7.66
CA ILE A 61 -4.02 11.05 -8.73
C ILE A 61 -3.39 12.45 -8.58
N ASN A 62 -4.21 13.48 -8.36
CA ASN A 62 -3.71 14.84 -8.17
C ASN A 62 -2.75 14.93 -6.98
N ALA A 63 -3.06 14.27 -5.85
CA ALA A 63 -2.24 14.28 -4.65
C ALA A 63 -0.87 13.61 -4.87
N VAL A 64 -0.84 12.40 -5.44
CA VAL A 64 0.43 11.69 -5.67
C VAL A 64 1.30 12.36 -6.73
N VAL A 65 0.70 12.97 -7.74
CA VAL A 65 1.42 13.72 -8.78
C VAL A 65 1.98 15.02 -8.21
N ALA A 66 1.21 15.77 -7.41
CA ALA A 66 1.67 16.99 -6.76
C ALA A 66 2.86 16.73 -5.81
N LYS A 67 2.96 15.52 -5.27
CA LYS A 67 4.08 15.05 -4.44
C LYS A 67 5.18 14.34 -5.21
N ASN A 68 5.10 14.28 -6.54
CA ASN A 68 6.06 13.60 -7.41
C ASN A 68 6.23 12.10 -7.08
N LEU A 69 5.19 11.43 -6.59
CA LEU A 69 5.26 10.00 -6.23
C LEU A 69 4.94 9.12 -7.44
N MET A 70 4.01 9.54 -8.28
CA MET A 70 3.62 8.82 -9.50
C MET A 70 3.61 9.76 -10.70
N PHE A 71 3.94 9.22 -11.87
CA PHE A 71 4.14 9.98 -13.10
C PHE A 71 3.39 9.35 -14.26
N ALA A 72 3.02 10.17 -15.24
CA ALA A 72 2.59 9.68 -16.54
C ALA A 72 3.76 9.06 -17.30
N ASP A 73 3.43 8.23 -18.29
CA ASP A 73 4.43 7.68 -19.19
C ASP A 73 4.94 8.71 -20.21
N LYS A 74 5.85 8.27 -21.07
CA LYS A 74 6.44 9.09 -22.14
C LYS A 74 5.42 9.64 -23.15
N ASP A 75 4.24 9.04 -23.24
CA ASP A 75 3.18 9.41 -24.18
C ASP A 75 2.16 10.39 -23.54
N GLY A 76 2.38 10.76 -22.27
CA GLY A 76 1.55 11.68 -21.50
C GLY A 76 0.31 11.03 -20.88
N ASP A 77 0.27 9.70 -20.86
CA ASP A 77 -0.85 8.91 -20.33
C ASP A 77 -0.54 8.47 -18.88
N PHE A 78 -1.50 8.64 -17.97
CA PHE A 78 -1.34 8.19 -16.58
C PHE A 78 -1.63 6.70 -16.43
N ARG A 79 -2.45 6.13 -17.32
CA ARG A 79 -2.92 4.73 -17.33
C ARG A 79 -3.68 4.34 -16.06
N PRO A 80 -4.72 5.09 -15.65
CA PRO A 80 -5.35 4.92 -14.33
C PRO A 80 -5.95 3.53 -14.10
N ASN A 81 -6.40 2.86 -15.16
CA ASN A 81 -7.06 1.55 -15.06
C ASN A 81 -6.12 0.38 -15.38
N GLU A 82 -4.87 0.64 -15.75
CA GLU A 82 -3.89 -0.41 -15.98
C GLU A 82 -3.27 -0.84 -14.64
N PRO A 83 -2.88 -2.12 -14.49
CA PRO A 83 -2.13 -2.59 -13.34
C PRO A 83 -0.82 -1.80 -13.14
N ILE A 84 -0.45 -1.54 -11.88
CA ILE A 84 0.86 -0.99 -11.55
C ILE A 84 1.91 -2.09 -11.41
N THR A 85 3.15 -1.81 -11.83
CA THR A 85 4.28 -2.72 -11.60
C THR A 85 4.84 -2.59 -10.19
N ARG A 86 5.51 -3.63 -9.72
CA ARG A 86 6.15 -3.68 -8.40
C ARG A 86 7.24 -2.62 -8.24
N GLY A 87 8.02 -2.40 -9.29
CA GLY A 87 9.06 -1.37 -9.34
C GLY A 87 8.49 0.05 -9.29
N GLU A 88 7.41 0.32 -10.02
CA GLU A 88 6.70 1.61 -9.94
C GLU A 88 6.14 1.86 -8.54
N PHE A 89 5.57 0.83 -7.90
CA PHE A 89 5.05 0.95 -6.55
C PHE A 89 6.16 1.26 -5.53
N ALA A 90 7.29 0.55 -5.59
CA ALA A 90 8.47 0.86 -4.78
C ALA A 90 8.96 2.30 -5.04
N ARG A 91 8.96 2.72 -6.31
CA ARG A 91 9.35 4.08 -6.70
C ARG A 91 8.44 5.17 -6.16
N ALA A 92 7.15 4.90 -5.98
CA ALA A 92 6.22 5.84 -5.39
C ALA A 92 6.50 6.09 -3.90
N LEU A 93 6.95 5.05 -3.17
CA LEU A 93 7.31 5.18 -1.75
C LEU A 93 8.69 5.80 -1.54
N PHE A 94 9.59 5.69 -2.52
CA PHE A 94 10.98 6.17 -2.43
C PHE A 94 11.13 7.59 -1.90
N PHE A 95 10.27 8.52 -2.32
CA PHE A 95 10.39 9.93 -1.92
C PHE A 95 9.81 10.28 -0.55
N ILE A 96 9.00 9.38 0.00
CA ILE A 96 8.34 9.57 1.31
C ILE A 96 8.94 8.67 2.38
N ASP A 97 9.76 7.68 2.01
CA ASP A 97 10.49 6.83 2.96
C ASP A 97 11.86 7.40 3.35
N LYS A 98 12.44 6.85 4.42
CA LYS A 98 13.78 7.21 4.89
C LYS A 98 14.84 6.79 3.87
N LYS A 99 15.85 7.64 3.64
CA LYS A 99 16.96 7.33 2.74
C LYS A 99 17.74 6.10 3.23
N ASN A 100 18.08 5.22 2.30
CA ASN A 100 18.88 4.04 2.57
C ASN A 100 19.73 3.67 1.34
N ASN A 101 20.99 3.30 1.57
CA ASN A 101 21.96 2.98 0.52
C ASN A 101 22.27 1.47 0.43
N ALA A 102 21.45 0.63 1.04
CA ALA A 102 21.57 -0.82 0.91
C ALA A 102 21.49 -1.24 -0.56
N VAL A 103 22.15 -2.33 -0.92
CA VAL A 103 22.04 -2.94 -2.24
C VAL A 103 21.25 -4.23 -2.10
N ALA A 104 20.12 -4.31 -2.79
CA ALA A 104 19.28 -5.49 -2.76
C ALA A 104 19.97 -6.66 -3.50
N PRO A 105 19.85 -7.91 -3.02
CA PRO A 105 20.57 -9.06 -3.57
C PRO A 105 19.89 -9.64 -4.84
N PHE A 106 19.15 -8.83 -5.59
CA PHE A 106 18.31 -9.27 -6.70
C PHE A 106 19.00 -9.04 -8.04
N ALA A 107 19.29 -10.13 -8.78
CA ALA A 107 20.00 -10.04 -10.05
C ALA A 107 19.18 -9.29 -11.13
N ASP A 108 17.86 -9.38 -11.08
CA ASP A 108 16.91 -8.74 -12.00
C ASP A 108 16.65 -7.26 -11.69
N VAL A 109 17.31 -6.71 -10.66
CA VAL A 109 17.21 -5.29 -10.28
C VAL A 109 18.40 -4.47 -10.79
N LYS A 110 19.56 -5.11 -10.97
CA LYS A 110 20.79 -4.41 -11.40
C LYS A 110 20.64 -3.83 -12.80
N GLY A 111 20.84 -2.52 -12.93
CA GLY A 111 20.65 -1.74 -14.16
C GLY A 111 19.19 -1.37 -14.46
N HIS A 112 18.24 -1.73 -13.58
CA HIS A 112 16.83 -1.40 -13.76
C HIS A 112 16.56 0.08 -13.44
N VAL A 113 15.60 0.72 -14.13
CA VAL A 113 15.27 2.15 -13.91
C VAL A 113 14.76 2.45 -12.48
N TYR A 114 14.25 1.42 -11.79
CA TYR A 114 13.79 1.50 -10.41
C TYR A 114 14.80 0.94 -9.39
N GLU A 115 16.03 0.63 -9.81
CA GLU A 115 17.06 0.01 -8.95
C GLU A 115 17.25 0.74 -7.62
N GLU A 116 17.43 2.07 -7.65
CA GLU A 116 17.63 2.88 -6.44
C GLU A 116 16.43 2.80 -5.48
N ALA A 117 15.21 2.89 -6.02
CA ALA A 117 14.00 2.80 -5.21
C ALA A 117 13.82 1.41 -4.59
N ILE A 118 14.12 0.36 -5.35
CA ILE A 118 14.02 -1.02 -4.89
C ILE A 118 15.07 -1.30 -3.81
N ASN A 119 16.29 -0.82 -4.01
CA ASN A 119 17.39 -0.89 -3.05
C ASN A 119 17.03 -0.22 -1.71
N GLN A 120 16.46 0.99 -1.76
CA GLN A 120 16.02 1.69 -0.56
C GLN A 120 14.87 0.94 0.15
N ALA A 121 13.84 0.54 -0.61
CA ALA A 121 12.71 -0.17 -0.05
C ALA A 121 13.10 -1.52 0.58
N TYR A 122 14.04 -2.24 -0.04
CA TYR A 122 14.63 -3.46 0.51
C TYR A 122 15.43 -3.17 1.79
N GLY A 123 16.34 -2.19 1.76
CA GLY A 123 17.17 -1.83 2.90
C GLY A 123 16.38 -1.32 4.12
N ASN A 124 15.17 -0.84 3.89
CA ASN A 124 14.24 -0.39 4.93
C ASN A 124 13.26 -1.48 5.39
N ASP A 125 13.39 -2.71 4.88
CA ASP A 125 12.48 -3.84 5.16
C ASP A 125 11.03 -3.60 4.70
N ARG A 126 10.80 -2.69 3.73
CA ARG A 126 9.45 -2.41 3.20
C ARG A 126 8.96 -3.50 2.26
N ILE A 127 9.91 -4.05 1.50
CA ILE A 127 9.62 -5.02 0.45
C ILE A 127 10.70 -6.10 0.41
N LYS A 128 10.24 -7.35 0.34
CA LYS A 128 11.10 -8.53 0.18
C LYS A 128 11.01 -9.04 -1.25
N GLY A 129 12.05 -9.76 -1.67
CA GLY A 129 12.03 -10.51 -2.92
C GLY A 129 11.20 -11.78 -2.80
N TYR A 130 11.00 -12.44 -3.92
CA TYR A 130 10.31 -13.73 -3.99
C TYR A 130 11.23 -14.87 -3.55
N PRO A 131 10.66 -16.04 -3.17
CA PRO A 131 11.46 -17.21 -2.75
C PRO A 131 12.45 -17.72 -3.82
N ASP A 132 12.22 -17.39 -5.09
CA ASP A 132 13.12 -17.70 -6.21
C ASP A 132 14.35 -16.78 -6.29
N GLY A 133 14.49 -15.83 -5.36
CA GLY A 133 15.62 -14.90 -5.30
C GLY A 133 15.50 -13.68 -6.20
N THR A 134 14.34 -13.46 -6.83
CA THR A 134 14.10 -12.31 -7.72
C THR A 134 13.26 -11.22 -7.05
N PHE A 135 13.30 -10.00 -7.60
CA PHE A 135 12.38 -8.92 -7.20
C PHE A 135 11.17 -8.80 -8.12
N LYS A 136 11.33 -9.06 -9.41
CA LYS A 136 10.36 -8.91 -10.51
C LYS A 136 9.86 -7.46 -10.65
N PRO A 137 10.73 -6.49 -10.97
CA PRO A 137 10.35 -5.07 -10.99
C PRO A 137 9.26 -4.74 -11.99
N ASP A 138 9.20 -5.45 -13.13
CA ASP A 138 8.20 -5.26 -14.18
C ASP A 138 6.92 -6.08 -13.97
N ALA A 139 6.89 -6.97 -12.97
CA ALA A 139 5.67 -7.72 -12.66
C ALA A 139 4.63 -6.82 -12.00
N THR A 140 3.37 -7.03 -12.35
CA THR A 140 2.24 -6.33 -11.73
C THR A 140 1.95 -6.92 -10.36
N ILE A 141 1.59 -6.07 -9.39
CA ILE A 141 1.37 -6.52 -8.00
C ILE A 141 -0.11 -6.75 -7.70
N THR A 142 -0.35 -7.69 -6.79
CA THR A 142 -1.68 -7.91 -6.24
C THR A 142 -2.03 -6.88 -5.17
N ARG A 143 -3.33 -6.79 -4.86
CA ARG A 143 -3.81 -5.92 -3.78
C ARG A 143 -3.27 -6.34 -2.41
N ALA A 144 -3.13 -7.64 -2.17
CA ALA A 144 -2.52 -8.19 -0.96
C ALA A 144 -1.05 -7.81 -0.83
N GLU A 145 -0.28 -7.88 -1.92
CA GLU A 145 1.11 -7.43 -1.93
C GLU A 145 1.21 -5.92 -1.67
N ALA A 146 0.36 -5.12 -2.31
CA ALA A 146 0.32 -3.68 -2.09
C ALA A 146 0.04 -3.32 -0.61
N ALA A 147 -0.95 -3.96 0.01
CA ALA A 147 -1.26 -3.76 1.43
C ALA A 147 -0.07 -4.14 2.33
N THR A 148 0.57 -5.29 2.06
CA THR A 148 1.76 -5.74 2.80
C THR A 148 2.89 -4.72 2.73
N ILE A 149 3.20 -4.21 1.54
CA ILE A 149 4.28 -3.21 1.34
C ILE A 149 3.95 -1.92 2.09
N LEU A 150 2.69 -1.48 2.04
CA LEU A 150 2.24 -0.25 2.69
C LEU A 150 2.22 -0.36 4.22
N ASN A 151 1.79 -1.50 4.77
CA ASN A 151 1.87 -1.76 6.21
C ASN A 151 3.33 -1.77 6.67
N ASN A 152 4.22 -2.46 5.95
CA ASN A 152 5.65 -2.42 6.27
C ASN A 152 6.24 -1.01 6.15
N TYR A 153 5.79 -0.19 5.19
CA TYR A 153 6.21 1.21 5.08
C TYR A 153 5.83 2.05 6.30
N ALA A 154 4.61 1.88 6.79
CA ALA A 154 4.07 2.63 7.92
C ALA A 154 4.34 1.97 9.29
N ASP A 155 5.15 0.90 9.33
CA ASP A 155 5.43 0.10 10.53
C ASP A 155 4.15 -0.35 11.26
N LEU A 156 3.14 -0.74 10.46
CA LEU A 156 1.87 -1.31 10.90
C LEU A 156 2.00 -2.83 10.96
N ASN A 157 1.70 -3.43 12.11
CA ASN A 157 1.78 -4.89 12.24
C ASN A 157 0.80 -5.41 13.28
N VAL A 158 -0.25 -6.06 12.80
CA VAL A 158 -1.18 -6.80 13.64
C VAL A 158 -0.96 -8.30 13.52
N THR A 159 -1.09 -9.00 14.65
CA THR A 159 -1.06 -10.45 14.72
C THR A 159 -2.44 -11.00 15.08
N LEU A 160 -2.66 -12.31 14.92
CA LEU A 160 -3.88 -12.99 15.39
C LEU A 160 -4.22 -12.60 16.84
N ASN A 161 -3.24 -12.69 17.73
CA ASN A 161 -3.41 -12.33 19.14
C ASN A 161 -3.75 -10.85 19.34
N GLY A 162 -3.22 -9.98 18.47
CA GLY A 162 -3.48 -8.55 18.49
C GLY A 162 -4.93 -8.17 18.17
N MET A 163 -5.66 -9.00 17.43
CA MET A 163 -7.05 -8.73 17.03
C MET A 163 -8.11 -9.43 17.88
N VAL A 164 -7.72 -10.28 18.84
CA VAL A 164 -8.66 -11.17 19.58
C VAL A 164 -9.82 -10.40 20.20
N GLU A 165 -9.56 -9.22 20.79
CA GLU A 165 -10.59 -8.45 21.48
C GLU A 165 -11.62 -7.81 20.53
N VAL A 166 -11.23 -7.58 19.27
CA VAL A 166 -12.02 -6.81 18.30
C VAL A 166 -12.47 -7.63 17.09
N HIS A 167 -12.13 -8.92 17.01
CA HIS A 167 -12.40 -9.79 15.86
C HIS A 167 -13.86 -9.80 15.35
N LYS A 168 -14.83 -9.48 16.21
CA LYS A 168 -16.26 -9.44 15.82
C LYS A 168 -16.66 -8.13 15.12
N ASP A 169 -15.91 -7.07 15.38
CA ASP A 169 -16.21 -5.70 14.96
C ASP A 169 -15.49 -5.28 13.68
N VAL A 170 -14.49 -6.07 13.24
CA VAL A 170 -13.76 -5.78 12.00
C VAL A 170 -14.66 -5.93 10.77
N VAL A 171 -14.31 -5.19 9.71
CA VAL A 171 -14.94 -5.34 8.41
C VAL A 171 -14.85 -6.80 7.93
N LYS A 172 -15.93 -7.29 7.33
CA LYS A 172 -16.02 -8.66 6.79
C LYS A 172 -16.04 -8.61 5.28
N PHE A 173 -15.09 -9.28 4.65
CA PHE A 173 -15.09 -9.53 3.22
C PHE A 173 -15.47 -10.96 2.91
N THR A 174 -16.11 -11.18 1.77
CA THR A 174 -16.65 -12.48 1.35
C THR A 174 -15.60 -13.38 0.68
N ASP A 175 -14.46 -12.84 0.30
CA ASP A 175 -13.42 -13.49 -0.52
C ASP A 175 -12.06 -13.62 0.17
N ILE A 176 -11.99 -13.39 1.49
CA ILE A 176 -10.78 -13.63 2.30
C ILE A 176 -11.17 -14.15 3.68
N ASN A 177 -10.32 -14.99 4.26
CA ASN A 177 -10.45 -15.49 5.62
C ASN A 177 -9.07 -15.67 6.27
N GLU A 178 -9.02 -16.01 7.56
CA GLU A 178 -7.79 -16.11 8.37
C GLU A 178 -6.72 -17.08 7.83
N SER A 179 -7.09 -18.03 6.95
CA SER A 179 -6.11 -18.93 6.32
C SER A 179 -5.34 -18.27 5.16
N HIS A 180 -5.81 -17.12 4.67
CA HIS A 180 -5.15 -16.38 3.62
C HIS A 180 -3.87 -15.71 4.16
N TRP A 181 -2.76 -15.84 3.44
CA TRP A 181 -1.44 -15.35 3.88
C TRP A 181 -1.43 -13.84 4.22
N ALA A 182 -2.20 -13.05 3.47
CA ALA A 182 -2.35 -11.61 3.67
C ALA A 182 -3.57 -11.19 4.50
N TYR A 183 -4.24 -12.10 5.21
CA TYR A 183 -5.48 -11.76 5.92
C TYR A 183 -5.28 -10.58 6.88
N TYR A 184 -4.28 -10.65 7.75
CA TYR A 184 -3.98 -9.59 8.73
C TYR A 184 -3.53 -8.29 8.06
N GLU A 185 -2.78 -8.38 6.97
CA GLU A 185 -2.36 -7.20 6.19
C GLU A 185 -3.57 -6.44 5.62
N ILE A 186 -4.55 -7.18 5.11
CA ILE A 186 -5.78 -6.62 4.58
C ILE A 186 -6.66 -6.06 5.71
N MET A 187 -6.73 -6.74 6.86
CA MET A 187 -7.47 -6.24 8.01
C MET A 187 -6.88 -4.94 8.54
N GLU A 188 -5.56 -4.87 8.72
CA GLU A 188 -4.83 -3.66 9.11
C GLU A 188 -5.15 -2.50 8.16
N ALA A 189 -5.08 -2.76 6.86
CA ALA A 189 -5.32 -1.75 5.85
C ALA A 189 -6.78 -1.24 5.82
N ALA A 190 -7.74 -2.06 6.23
CA ALA A 190 -9.17 -1.84 6.00
C ALA A 190 -9.97 -1.40 7.24
N ASN A 191 -9.35 -1.36 8.42
CA ASN A 191 -10.02 -0.96 9.65
C ASN A 191 -9.32 0.24 10.32
N THR A 192 -10.06 1.31 10.58
CA THR A 192 -9.62 2.35 11.52
C THR A 192 -9.76 1.81 12.92
N HIS A 193 -8.69 1.81 13.70
CA HIS A 193 -8.69 1.20 15.03
C HIS A 193 -7.76 1.94 16.00
N GLU A 194 -8.08 1.81 17.28
CA GLU A 194 -7.17 2.19 18.37
C GLU A 194 -6.26 1.01 18.69
N TYR A 195 -4.96 1.27 18.81
CA TYR A 195 -3.97 0.24 19.12
C TYR A 195 -3.21 0.57 20.41
N GLN A 196 -2.60 -0.47 20.97
CA GLN A 196 -1.62 -0.37 22.05
C GLN A 196 -0.44 -1.30 21.77
N ARG A 197 0.79 -0.83 22.00
CA ARG A 197 2.01 -1.64 21.92
C ARG A 197 3.08 -1.23 22.92
N GLU A 198 4.07 -2.09 23.12
CA GLU A 198 5.25 -1.73 23.89
C GLU A 198 6.06 -0.68 23.13
N LYS A 199 6.60 0.31 23.85
CA LYS A 199 7.28 1.44 23.23
C LYS A 199 8.52 0.95 22.46
N GLY A 200 8.60 1.28 21.17
CA GLY A 200 9.71 0.85 20.31
C GLY A 200 9.57 -0.57 19.75
N THR A 201 8.43 -1.22 19.95
CA THR A 201 8.08 -2.49 19.29
C THR A 201 7.07 -2.24 18.17
N ILE A 202 7.02 -3.14 17.19
CA ILE A 202 6.07 -3.06 16.07
C ILE A 202 4.76 -3.79 16.38
N PRO A 203 4.76 -5.03 16.92
CA PRO A 203 3.52 -5.78 17.13
C PRO A 203 2.55 -5.07 18.06
N GLU A 204 1.29 -4.96 17.64
CA GLU A 204 0.26 -4.26 18.39
C GLU A 204 -0.95 -5.10 18.75
N THR A 205 -1.70 -4.60 19.73
CA THR A 205 -3.02 -5.11 20.11
C THR A 205 -4.06 -4.04 19.84
N TRP A 206 -5.11 -4.40 19.12
CA TRP A 206 -6.23 -3.53 18.81
C TRP A 206 -7.21 -3.51 19.98
N LEU A 207 -7.58 -2.31 20.40
CA LEU A 207 -8.47 -2.07 21.52
C LEU A 207 -9.91 -1.81 21.08
N GLU A 208 -10.09 -1.11 19.95
CA GLU A 208 -11.42 -0.73 19.46
C GLU A 208 -11.41 -0.42 17.95
N ILE A 209 -12.44 -0.86 17.22
CA ILE A 209 -12.69 -0.44 15.84
C ILE A 209 -13.50 0.85 15.82
N LYS A 210 -12.98 1.88 15.13
CA LYS A 210 -13.57 3.23 15.08
C LYS A 210 -14.41 3.49 13.82
N ASP A 211 -14.58 2.51 12.95
CA ASP A 211 -15.31 2.63 11.68
C ASP A 211 -16.85 2.53 11.79
N LYS A 212 -17.40 2.57 13.01
CA LYS A 212 -18.84 2.46 13.31
C LYS A 212 -19.58 3.79 13.12
#